data_AF-G3NVK8-F1
#
_entry.id   AF-G3NVK8-F1
#
_cell.length_a   1.000
_cell.length_b   1.000
_cell.length_c   1.000
_cell.angle_alpha   90.00
_cell.angle_beta   90.00
_cell.angle_gamma   90.00
#
_symmetry.space_group_name_H-M   'P 1'
#
loop_
_entity.id
_entity.type
_entity.pdbx_description
1 polymer ?
#
loop_
_entity_poly.entity_id
_entity_poly.type
_entity_poly.pdbx_seq_one_letter_code
_entity_poly.pdbx_strand_id
1 'polypeptide(L)'
;LQETISVCVRNPRLCKDDLWHSHVDYEICLQTNSMCFRKKTSCVRRRYSEFVWLRHCLEQNALLPKLPPRNPFFSLKNTEQVVQRMKGFQEFLESVLHTTFLLSDSRLHLFLQSDLSITRMSRCALGKTKYTVAEAIQRSSSGFTSRSEKSTCDSDCESAVFL
;
A
#
# COMPACT_ATOMS: atom_id res chain seq x y z
N LEU A 1 21.21 -11.78 -15.56
CA LEU A 1 19.76 -11.48 -15.55
C LEU A 1 19.59 -10.00 -15.22
N GLN A 2 18.84 -9.25 -16.01
CA GLN A 2 18.57 -7.84 -15.72
C GLN A 2 17.58 -7.73 -14.55
N GLU A 3 17.81 -6.78 -13.66
CA GLU A 3 16.91 -6.51 -12.55
C GLU A 3 15.61 -5.88 -13.06
N THR A 4 14.46 -6.37 -12.62
CA THR A 4 13.13 -5.92 -13.04
C THR A 4 12.20 -5.74 -11.85
N ILE A 5 11.42 -4.66 -11.89
CA ILE A 5 10.36 -4.36 -10.92
C ILE A 5 9.11 -4.02 -11.72
N SER A 6 8.14 -4.93 -11.73
CA SER A 6 6.85 -4.77 -12.41
C SER A 6 5.76 -4.54 -11.36
N VAL A 7 5.00 -3.46 -11.51
CA VAL A 7 3.84 -3.14 -10.67
C VAL A 7 2.58 -3.09 -11.51
N CYS A 8 1.43 -3.45 -10.96
CA CYS A 8 0.13 -3.36 -11.62
C CYS A 8 -0.94 -2.89 -10.61
N VAL A 9 -1.68 -1.83 -10.95
CA VAL A 9 -2.84 -1.33 -10.19
C VAL A 9 -4.11 -1.74 -10.91
N ARG A 10 -4.95 -2.54 -10.24
CA ARG A 10 -6.12 -3.18 -10.87
C ARG A 10 -7.27 -3.42 -9.90
N ASN A 11 -8.33 -4.04 -10.42
CA ASN A 11 -9.45 -4.58 -9.65
C ASN A 11 -10.01 -3.60 -8.59
N PRO A 12 -10.57 -2.45 -9.02
CA PRO A 12 -11.16 -1.46 -8.12
C PRO A 12 -12.39 -2.05 -7.43
N ARG A 13 -12.51 -1.85 -6.11
CA ARG A 13 -13.62 -2.42 -5.32
C ARG A 13 -14.19 -1.40 -4.36
N LEU A 14 -15.52 -1.43 -4.19
CA LEU A 14 -16.19 -0.69 -3.12
C LEU A 14 -16.02 -1.45 -1.81
N CYS A 15 -15.32 -0.84 -0.87
CA CYS A 15 -15.23 -1.32 0.50
C CYS A 15 -16.25 -0.56 1.36
N LYS A 16 -16.99 -1.31 2.17
CA LYS A 16 -17.87 -0.77 3.20
C LYS A 16 -17.18 -1.04 4.52
N ASP A 17 -16.60 0.00 5.11
CA ASP A 17 -15.97 -0.09 6.43
C ASP A 17 -17.07 -0.18 7.50
N ASP A 18 -18.08 0.69 7.40
CA ASP A 18 -19.28 0.74 8.26
C ASP A 18 -20.50 1.19 7.44
N LEU A 19 -21.68 1.28 8.09
CA LEU A 19 -22.95 1.70 7.48
C LEU A 19 -22.88 3.00 6.66
N TRP A 20 -21.97 3.93 7.01
CA TRP A 20 -21.83 5.24 6.37
C TRP A 20 -20.45 5.50 5.75
N HIS A 21 -19.48 4.63 6.02
CA HIS A 21 -18.11 4.78 5.56
C HIS A 21 -17.85 3.78 4.45
N SER A 22 -17.96 4.26 3.21
CA SER A 22 -17.53 3.51 2.04
C SER A 22 -16.34 4.19 1.37
N HIS A 23 -15.44 3.39 0.86
CA HIS A 23 -14.28 3.88 0.11
C HIS A 23 -13.96 2.92 -1.04
N VAL A 24 -13.11 3.37 -1.94
CA VAL A 24 -12.65 2.56 -3.06
C VAL A 24 -11.19 2.23 -2.86
N ASP A 25 -10.90 0.93 -2.88
CA ASP A 25 -9.54 0.41 -2.85
C ASP A 25 -9.18 -0.22 -4.20
N TYR A 26 -7.88 -0.38 -4.42
CA TYR A 26 -7.29 -0.93 -5.63
C TYR A 26 -6.34 -2.05 -5.22
N GLU A 27 -6.34 -3.12 -6.01
CA GLU A 27 -5.32 -4.14 -5.89
C GLU A 27 -4.01 -3.62 -6.50
N ILE A 28 -2.92 -3.74 -5.76
CA ILE A 28 -1.57 -3.47 -6.24
C ILE A 28 -0.83 -4.81 -6.26
N CYS A 29 -0.42 -5.23 -7.43
CA CYS A 29 0.39 -6.44 -7.63
C CYS A 29 1.81 -6.02 -7.99
N LEU A 30 2.78 -6.51 -7.21
CA LEU A 30 4.20 -6.35 -7.46
C LEU A 30 4.79 -7.70 -7.86
N GLN A 31 5.62 -7.71 -8.89
CA GLN A 31 6.46 -8.84 -9.28
C GLN A 31 7.86 -8.33 -9.59
N THR A 32 8.87 -8.90 -8.95
CA THR A 32 10.25 -8.41 -9.07
C THR A 32 11.28 -9.51 -8.80
N ASN A 33 12.43 -9.42 -9.45
CA ASN A 33 13.62 -10.20 -9.09
C ASN A 33 14.62 -9.38 -8.22
N SER A 34 14.35 -8.09 -7.99
CA SER A 34 15.19 -7.17 -7.24
C SER A 34 15.45 -7.63 -5.81
N MET A 35 16.66 -7.32 -5.31
CA MET A 35 17.04 -7.57 -3.91
C MET A 35 16.57 -6.46 -2.97
N CYS A 36 16.10 -5.33 -3.49
CA CYS A 36 15.51 -4.27 -2.68
C CYS A 36 14.21 -4.72 -2.02
N PHE A 37 13.53 -5.73 -2.57
CA PHE A 37 12.24 -6.22 -2.09
C PHE A 37 12.37 -7.55 -1.35
N ARG A 38 11.63 -7.67 -0.24
CA ARG A 38 11.66 -8.87 0.59
C ARG A 38 10.90 -10.02 -0.05
N LYS A 39 9.71 -9.76 -0.59
CA LYS A 39 8.93 -10.71 -1.39
C LYS A 39 9.15 -10.47 -2.88
N LYS A 40 9.30 -11.55 -3.65
CA LYS A 40 9.39 -11.49 -5.12
C LYS A 40 8.04 -11.21 -5.78
N THR A 41 6.95 -11.59 -5.10
CA THR A 41 5.58 -11.25 -5.47
C THR A 41 4.79 -10.78 -4.26
N SER A 42 3.99 -9.73 -4.42
CA SER A 42 3.03 -9.30 -3.40
C SER A 42 1.78 -8.74 -4.05
N CYS A 43 0.63 -8.94 -3.41
CA CYS A 43 -0.65 -8.37 -3.80
C CYS A 43 -1.28 -7.77 -2.55
N VAL A 44 -1.45 -6.45 -2.54
CA VAL A 44 -2.04 -5.70 -1.42
C VAL A 44 -3.19 -4.84 -1.92
N ARG A 45 -4.07 -4.41 -1.02
CA ARG A 45 -5.15 -3.49 -1.38
C ARG A 45 -4.96 -2.15 -0.70
N ARG A 46 -5.01 -1.07 -1.48
CA ARG A 46 -4.79 0.31 -1.00
C ARG A 46 -5.85 1.27 -1.51
N ARG A 47 -6.27 2.20 -0.66
CA ARG A 47 -7.21 3.27 -1.00
C ARG A 47 -6.50 4.60 -1.26
N TYR A 48 -7.21 5.55 -1.86
CA TYR A 48 -6.66 6.85 -2.26
C TYR A 48 -5.91 7.58 -1.13
N SER A 49 -6.46 7.63 0.09
CA SER A 49 -5.82 8.33 1.20
C SER A 49 -4.49 7.71 1.63
N GLU A 50 -4.29 6.41 1.41
CA GLU A 50 -3.01 5.75 1.68
C GLU A 50 -1.95 6.11 0.64
N PHE A 51 -2.34 6.29 -0.63
CA PHE A 51 -1.44 6.84 -1.66
C PHE A 51 -1.02 8.28 -1.33
N VAL A 52 -1.95 9.10 -0.86
CA VAL A 52 -1.64 10.47 -0.40
C VAL A 52 -0.63 10.44 0.74
N TRP A 53 -0.84 9.56 1.73
CA TRP A 53 0.10 9.36 2.83
C TRP A 53 1.49 8.92 2.33
N LEU A 54 1.54 7.93 1.42
CA LEU A 54 2.80 7.45 0.86
C LEU A 54 3.54 8.57 0.12
N ARG A 55 2.84 9.32 -0.74
CA ARG A 55 3.43 10.44 -1.47
C ARG A 55 4.02 11.47 -0.51
N HIS A 56 3.28 11.84 0.55
CA HIS A 56 3.78 12.77 1.56
C HIS A 56 5.02 12.26 2.30
N CYS A 57 5.08 10.95 2.57
CA CYS A 57 6.25 10.34 3.20
C CYS A 57 7.50 10.39 2.30
N LEU A 58 7.32 10.22 0.99
CA LEU A 58 8.41 10.13 0.01
C LEU A 58 8.83 11.49 -0.59
N GLU A 59 7.93 12.48 -0.64
CA GLU A 59 8.20 13.79 -1.28
C GLU A 59 9.28 14.60 -0.57
N GLN A 60 9.59 14.27 0.69
CA GLN A 60 10.71 14.87 1.43
C GLN A 60 12.07 14.58 0.76
N ASN A 61 12.16 13.51 -0.03
CA ASN A 61 13.40 13.05 -0.63
C ASN A 61 13.41 13.21 -2.17
N ALA A 62 12.28 13.51 -2.81
CA ALA A 62 12.15 13.49 -4.26
C ALA A 62 11.00 14.36 -4.78
N LEU A 63 11.15 14.87 -6.01
CA LEU A 63 10.01 15.37 -6.78
C LEU A 63 9.22 14.19 -7.33
N LEU A 64 8.02 13.98 -6.79
CA LEU A 64 7.14 12.88 -7.17
C LEU A 64 6.07 13.34 -8.16
N PRO A 65 5.64 12.45 -9.08
CA PRO A 65 4.49 12.74 -9.92
C PRO A 65 3.25 13.03 -9.07
N LYS A 66 2.33 13.80 -9.66
CA LYS A 66 1.07 14.11 -9.01
C LYS A 66 0.22 12.85 -8.95
N LEU A 67 -0.43 12.63 -7.80
CA LEU A 67 -1.50 11.64 -7.74
C LEU A 67 -2.68 12.08 -8.60
N PRO A 68 -3.53 11.13 -9.05
CA PRO A 68 -4.80 11.50 -9.67
C PRO A 68 -5.61 12.42 -8.73
N PRO A 69 -6.42 13.33 -9.28
CA PRO A 69 -7.12 14.32 -8.48
C PRO A 69 -8.09 13.66 -7.49
N ARG A 70 -8.17 14.24 -6.29
CA ARG A 70 -9.21 13.90 -5.33
C ARG A 70 -10.54 14.36 -5.93
N ASN A 71 -11.39 13.41 -6.31
CA ASN A 71 -12.75 13.71 -6.74
C ASN A 71 -13.70 13.43 -5.56
N PRO A 72 -14.33 14.47 -4.96
CA PRO A 72 -15.31 14.28 -3.89
C PRO A 72 -16.58 13.54 -4.36
N PHE A 73 -16.87 13.55 -5.67
CA PHE A 73 -17.99 12.85 -6.28
C PHE A 73 -17.54 11.58 -7.03
N PHE A 74 -16.47 10.94 -6.55
CA PHE A 74 -15.98 9.71 -7.18
C PHE A 74 -17.01 8.59 -7.07
N SER A 75 -17.35 8.00 -8.21
CA SER A 75 -18.28 6.89 -8.30
C SER A 75 -17.66 5.72 -9.05
N LEU A 76 -17.72 4.52 -8.47
CA LEU A 76 -17.32 3.28 -9.16
C LEU A 76 -18.14 2.99 -10.41
N LYS A 77 -19.33 3.57 -10.53
CA LYS A 77 -20.17 3.43 -11.73
C LYS A 77 -19.63 4.25 -12.90
N ASN A 78 -18.81 5.28 -12.63
CA ASN A 78 -18.14 6.03 -13.68
C ASN A 78 -16.83 5.32 -14.05
N THR A 79 -16.91 4.45 -15.05
CA THR A 79 -15.78 3.63 -15.51
C THR A 79 -14.60 4.45 -15.98
N GLU A 80 -14.82 5.60 -16.64
CA GLU A 80 -13.77 6.51 -17.09
C GLU A 80 -12.97 7.08 -15.92
N GLN A 81 -13.65 7.60 -14.89
CA GLN A 81 -12.98 8.11 -13.68
C GLN A 81 -12.19 7.02 -12.96
N VAL A 82 -12.73 5.80 -12.92
CA VAL A 82 -12.07 4.65 -12.31
C VAL A 82 -10.80 4.30 -13.06
N VAL A 83 -10.88 4.17 -14.39
CA VAL A 83 -9.73 3.86 -15.27
C VAL A 83 -8.67 4.95 -15.19
N GLN A 84 -9.06 6.23 -15.25
CA GLN A 84 -8.13 7.35 -15.16
C GLN A 84 -7.42 7.37 -13.80
N ARG A 85 -8.14 7.12 -12.70
CA ARG A 85 -7.54 7.04 -11.37
C ARG A 85 -6.59 5.85 -11.23
N MET A 86 -6.96 4.67 -11.75
CA MET A 86 -6.08 3.50 -11.77
C MET A 86 -4.79 3.78 -12.54
N LYS A 87 -4.90 4.38 -13.74
CA LYS A 87 -3.75 4.77 -14.55
C LYS A 87 -2.84 5.76 -13.82
N GLY A 88 -3.40 6.77 -13.16
CA GLY A 88 -2.62 7.71 -12.37
C GLY A 88 -1.88 7.06 -11.20
N PHE A 89 -2.47 6.06 -10.55
CA PHE A 89 -1.77 5.29 -9.51
C PHE A 89 -0.69 4.36 -10.08
N GLN A 90 -0.96 3.74 -11.24
CA GLN A 90 0.02 2.94 -11.97
C GLN A 90 1.28 3.78 -12.28
N GLU A 91 1.10 4.93 -12.95
CA GLU A 91 2.18 5.84 -13.33
C GLU A 91 2.94 6.37 -12.10
N PHE A 92 2.23 6.70 -11.02
CA PHE A 92 2.84 7.12 -9.76
C PHE A 92 3.78 6.04 -9.20
N LEU A 93 3.30 4.79 -9.10
CA LEU A 93 4.10 3.69 -8.56
C LEU A 93 5.27 3.34 -9.47
N GLU A 94 5.06 3.30 -10.78
CA GLU A 94 6.13 3.09 -11.75
C GLU A 94 7.23 4.13 -11.56
N SER A 95 6.89 5.42 -11.51
CA SER A 95 7.88 6.48 -11.30
C SER A 95 8.63 6.36 -9.97
N VAL A 96 7.93 6.05 -8.87
CA VAL A 96 8.54 5.82 -7.56
C VAL A 96 9.52 4.65 -7.62
N LEU A 97 9.13 3.54 -8.26
CA LEU A 97 9.92 2.31 -8.33
C LEU A 97 11.13 2.41 -9.27
N HIS A 98 11.09 3.30 -10.27
CA HIS A 98 12.26 3.63 -11.09
C HIS A 98 13.27 4.52 -10.37
N THR A 99 12.89 5.15 -9.26
CA THR A 99 13.77 6.04 -8.48
C THR A 99 14.48 5.23 -7.40
N THR A 100 15.72 4.82 -7.67
CA THR A 100 16.47 3.84 -6.87
C THR A 100 16.58 4.17 -5.38
N PHE A 101 16.81 5.43 -5.00
CA PHE A 101 16.95 5.79 -3.59
C PHE A 101 15.62 5.69 -2.82
N LEU A 102 14.47 5.86 -3.46
CA LEU A 102 13.16 5.68 -2.81
C LEU A 102 12.91 4.22 -2.42
N LEU A 103 13.59 3.27 -3.07
CA LEU A 103 13.56 1.86 -2.71
C LEU A 103 14.24 1.56 -1.36
N SER A 104 14.94 2.53 -0.75
CA SER A 104 15.46 2.38 0.62
C SER A 104 14.42 2.70 1.70
N ASP A 105 13.28 3.32 1.34
CA ASP A 105 12.28 3.76 2.32
C ASP A 105 11.40 2.58 2.78
N SER A 106 11.45 2.26 4.06
CA SER A 106 10.67 1.17 4.65
C SER A 106 9.15 1.35 4.51
N ARG A 107 8.65 2.60 4.44
CA ARG A 107 7.23 2.90 4.27
C ARG A 107 6.72 2.48 2.90
N LEU A 108 7.55 2.59 1.86
CA LEU A 108 7.25 2.10 0.52
C LEU A 108 7.10 0.57 0.53
N HIS A 109 8.02 -0.14 1.19
CA HIS A 109 7.96 -1.60 1.29
C HIS A 109 6.76 -2.09 2.07
N LEU A 110 6.46 -1.47 3.21
CA LEU A 110 5.27 -1.77 3.99
C LEU A 110 3.99 -1.50 3.17
N PHE A 111 3.96 -0.40 2.42
CA PHE A 111 2.83 -0.06 1.55
C PHE A 111 2.58 -1.12 0.48
N LEU A 112 3.63 -1.61 -0.17
CA LEU A 112 3.54 -2.55 -1.31
C LEU A 112 3.47 -4.04 -0.92
N GLN A 113 3.96 -4.41 0.28
CA GLN A 113 4.18 -5.82 0.64
C GLN A 113 3.52 -6.24 1.97
N SER A 114 2.78 -5.33 2.63
CA SER A 114 2.03 -5.65 3.85
C SER A 114 0.58 -5.18 3.83
N ASP A 115 -0.26 -5.79 4.67
CA ASP A 115 -1.67 -5.42 4.86
C ASP A 115 -1.87 -4.41 6.02
N LEU A 116 -0.79 -3.78 6.48
CA LEU A 116 -0.84 -2.83 7.61
C LEU A 116 -1.57 -1.52 7.24
N SER A 117 -2.35 -0.99 8.18
CA SER A 117 -2.94 0.35 8.07
C SER A 117 -1.86 1.45 8.13
N ILE A 118 -2.20 2.67 7.70
CA ILE A 118 -1.31 3.86 7.77
C ILE A 118 -0.65 3.99 9.14
N THR A 119 -1.44 3.94 10.22
CA THR A 119 -0.95 4.08 11.59
C THR A 119 0.08 3.00 11.93
N ARG A 120 -0.20 1.74 11.58
CA ARG A 120 0.70 0.61 11.85
C ARG A 120 1.96 0.67 10.99
N MET A 121 1.85 1.08 9.71
CA MET A 121 3.00 1.28 8.85
C MET A 121 3.92 2.38 9.38
N SER A 122 3.36 3.53 9.75
CA SER A 122 4.11 4.65 10.31
C SER A 122 4.82 4.27 11.60
N ARG A 123 4.12 3.60 12.53
CA ARG A 123 4.73 3.12 13.78
C ARG A 123 5.83 2.09 13.52
N CYS A 124 5.62 1.16 12.60
CA CYS A 124 6.60 0.13 12.26
C CYS A 124 7.87 0.72 11.64
N ALA A 125 7.73 1.67 10.72
CA ALA A 125 8.86 2.39 10.11
C ALA A 125 9.67 3.20 11.15
N LEU A 126 9.03 3.67 12.23
CA LEU A 126 9.67 4.37 13.35
C LEU A 126 10.21 3.43 14.45
N GLY A 127 10.11 2.11 14.29
CA GLY A 127 10.51 1.14 15.32
C GLY A 127 9.61 1.14 16.57
N LYS A 128 8.38 1.65 16.47
CA LYS A 128 7.39 1.75 17.56
C LYS A 128 6.40 0.58 17.60
N THR A 129 6.75 -0.56 17.00
CA THR A 129 5.97 -1.80 17.02
C THR A 129 6.80 -2.94 17.62
N LYS A 130 6.12 -3.99 18.09
CA LYS A 130 6.78 -5.21 18.61
C LYS A 130 7.44 -6.08 17.54
N TYR A 131 7.18 -5.77 16.27
CA TYR A 131 7.71 -6.47 15.11
C TYR A 131 8.44 -5.48 14.19
N THR A 132 9.42 -5.99 13.46
CA THR A 132 10.20 -5.28 12.44
C THR A 132 9.44 -5.16 11.12
N VAL A 133 9.95 -4.32 10.23
CA VAL A 133 9.46 -4.20 8.84
C VAL A 133 9.51 -5.54 8.11
N ALA A 134 10.61 -6.30 8.29
CA ALA A 134 10.79 -7.59 7.65
C ALA A 134 9.76 -8.62 8.13
N GLU A 135 9.50 -8.67 9.45
CA GLU A 135 8.49 -9.55 10.04
C GLU A 135 7.08 -9.17 9.58
N ALA A 136 6.76 -7.86 9.53
CA ALA A 136 5.47 -7.39 9.03
C ALA A 136 5.21 -7.85 7.58
N ILE A 137 6.22 -7.68 6.71
CA ILE A 137 6.12 -8.09 5.30
C ILE A 137 5.99 -9.60 5.21
N GLN A 138 6.78 -10.36 5.96
CA GLN A 138 6.75 -11.83 5.92
C GLN A 138 5.40 -12.41 6.38
N ARG A 139 4.81 -11.84 7.44
CA ARG A 139 3.51 -12.30 7.99
C ARG A 139 2.31 -11.94 7.11
N SER A 140 2.44 -10.92 6.26
CA SER A 140 1.33 -10.49 5.41
C SER A 140 0.97 -11.57 4.39
N SER A 141 -0.31 -11.76 4.09
CA SER A 141 -0.73 -12.81 3.16
C SER A 141 -0.16 -12.57 1.76
N SER A 142 0.60 -13.53 1.22
CA SER A 142 0.80 -13.59 -0.23
C SER A 142 -0.53 -14.04 -0.82
N GLY A 143 -1.20 -13.20 -1.61
CA GLY A 143 -2.52 -13.46 -2.19
C GLY A 143 -2.62 -14.63 -3.19
N PHE A 144 -1.86 -15.71 -2.99
CA PHE A 144 -1.90 -16.94 -3.78
C PHE A 144 -1.76 -18.19 -2.89
N THR A 145 -2.67 -18.37 -1.95
CA THR A 145 -2.92 -19.69 -1.33
C THR A 145 -4.42 -19.86 -1.09
N SER A 146 -4.97 -20.92 -1.67
CA SER A 146 -6.31 -21.39 -1.38
C SER A 146 -6.42 -21.90 0.08
N ARG A 147 -7.55 -21.53 0.70
CA ARG A 147 -8.21 -22.17 1.85
C ARG A 147 -7.70 -21.86 3.27
N SER A 148 -8.69 -21.44 4.08
CA SER A 148 -8.82 -21.38 5.54
C SER A 148 -7.56 -21.53 6.40
N GLU A 149 -7.26 -20.51 7.19
CA GLU A 149 -7.13 -20.64 8.65
C GLU A 149 -7.20 -19.27 9.34
N LYS A 150 -7.72 -19.28 10.56
CA LYS A 150 -8.16 -18.14 11.38
C LYS A 150 -7.12 -17.02 11.46
N SER A 151 -7.55 -15.81 11.13
CA SER A 151 -6.84 -14.58 11.49
C SER A 151 -6.82 -14.44 13.02
N THR A 152 -5.65 -14.57 13.63
CA THR A 152 -5.44 -14.14 15.02
C THR A 152 -5.52 -12.63 15.06
N CYS A 153 -6.55 -12.13 15.72
CA CYS A 153 -6.73 -10.72 16.03
C CYS A 153 -5.70 -10.30 17.10
N ASP A 154 -4.59 -9.72 16.68
CA ASP A 154 -3.75 -8.97 17.61
C ASP A 154 -4.44 -7.63 17.90
N SER A 155 -5.20 -7.63 18.99
CA SER A 155 -5.71 -6.43 19.66
C SER A 155 -4.51 -5.65 20.21
N ASP A 156 -4.08 -4.62 19.50
CA ASP A 156 -3.27 -3.56 20.08
C ASP A 156 -4.20 -2.71 20.96
N CYS A 157 -4.40 -3.14 22.21
CA CYS A 157 -5.07 -2.33 23.23
C CYS A 157 -4.32 -1.01 23.41
N GLU A 158 -4.97 0.09 23.01
CA GLU A 158 -4.60 1.45 23.37
C GLU A 158 -4.58 1.55 24.92
N SER A 159 -3.40 1.57 25.52
CA SER A 159 -3.24 2.15 26.86
C SER A 159 -3.18 3.65 26.67
N ALA A 160 -4.34 4.31 26.75
CA ALA A 160 -4.43 5.74 26.96
C ALA A 160 -3.80 6.04 28.34
N VAL A 161 -2.52 6.41 28.34
CA VAL A 161 -1.93 7.10 29.49
C VAL A 161 -2.35 8.56 29.34
N PHE A 162 -3.43 8.92 30.02
CA PHE A 162 -3.74 10.32 30.28
C PHE A 162 -2.63 10.88 31.17
N LEU A 163 -1.93 11.90 30.67
CA LEU A 163 -1.25 12.92 31.48
C LEU A 163 -2.05 14.20 31.36
#